data_AF-A0A969BRX2-F1
#
_entry.id   AF-A0A969BRX2-F1
#
_cell.length_a   1.000
_cell.length_b   1.000
_cell.length_c   1.000
_cell.angle_alpha   90.00
_cell.angle_beta   90.00
_cell.angle_gamma   90.00
#
_symmetry.space_group_name_H-M   'P 1'
#
loop_
_entity.id
_entity.type
_entity.pdbx_description
1 polymer ?
#
loop_
_entity_poly.entity_id
_entity_poly.type
_entity_poly.pdbx_seq_one_letter_code
_entity_poly.pdbx_strand_id
1 'polypeptide(L)'
;MDTSPEAVALGFMQQYGALFGIANASAELQTDRVRTLDEGTPNQRSFTRFQQLVNGLPVFGGDVVVQTRPGGVMMAMGQTLPKTTLDTTPRIPSADARHTALQATAKHEAFRSINSRLMALQHHRCGSTTGDC
;
A
#
# COMPACT_ATOMS: atom_id res chain seq x y z
N MET A 1 4.44 8.13 31.64
CA MET A 1 4.24 8.44 30.22
C MET A 1 5.25 7.61 29.47
N ASP A 2 4.79 6.60 28.74
CA ASP A 2 5.66 5.67 28.03
C ASP A 2 6.37 6.43 26.89
N THR A 3 7.71 6.45 26.89
CA THR A 3 8.52 7.24 25.95
C THR A 3 8.90 6.43 24.71
N SER A 4 8.06 5.47 24.31
CA SER A 4 8.33 4.66 23.14
C SER A 4 8.25 5.51 21.87
N PRO A 5 9.05 5.20 20.83
CA PRO A 5 8.96 5.89 19.54
C PRO A 5 7.55 5.86 18.93
N GLU A 6 6.82 4.79 19.18
CA GLU A 6 5.42 4.62 18.79
C GLU A 6 4.51 5.61 19.51
N ALA A 7 4.61 5.74 20.83
CA ALA A 7 3.80 6.68 21.60
C ALA A 7 4.05 8.14 21.19
N VAL A 8 5.32 8.51 20.95
CA VAL A 8 5.69 9.83 20.43
C VAL A 8 5.10 10.07 19.03
N ALA A 9 5.21 9.08 18.15
CA ALA A 9 4.67 9.16 16.81
C ALA A 9 3.13 9.25 16.79
N LEU A 10 2.45 8.46 17.63
CA LEU A 10 0.99 8.50 17.76
C LEU A 10 0.52 9.84 18.35
N GLY A 11 1.21 10.37 19.36
CA GLY A 11 0.94 11.69 19.92
C GLY A 11 1.06 12.80 18.89
N PHE A 12 2.07 12.74 18.01
CA PHE A 12 2.18 13.65 16.87
C PHE A 12 0.98 13.54 15.93
N MET A 13 0.53 12.32 15.61
CA MET A 13 -0.64 12.11 14.76
C MET A 13 -1.95 12.54 15.41
N GLN A 14 -2.07 12.46 16.74
CA GLN A 14 -3.22 13.02 17.46
C GLN A 14 -3.27 14.54 17.34
N GLN A 15 -2.12 15.22 17.33
CA GLN A 15 -2.05 16.67 17.24
C GLN A 15 -2.15 17.20 15.81
N TYR A 16 -1.50 16.53 14.84
CA TYR A 16 -1.34 17.02 13.47
C TYR A 16 -1.98 16.13 12.40
N GLY A 17 -2.65 15.05 12.79
CA GLY A 17 -3.25 14.07 11.86
C GLY A 17 -4.24 14.67 10.87
N ALA A 18 -4.91 15.77 11.23
CA ALA A 18 -5.82 16.48 10.34
C ALA A 18 -5.13 16.96 9.04
N LEU A 19 -3.83 17.27 9.07
CA LEU A 19 -3.05 17.63 7.88
C LEU A 19 -2.88 16.45 6.91
N PHE A 20 -3.04 15.22 7.42
CA PHE A 20 -3.01 13.97 6.68
C PHE A 20 -4.43 13.41 6.49
N GLY A 21 -5.49 14.18 6.71
CA GLY A 21 -6.87 13.71 6.58
C GLY A 21 -7.31 12.68 7.63
N ILE A 22 -6.56 12.53 8.73
CA ILE A 22 -6.86 11.64 9.86
C ILE A 22 -7.56 12.45 10.96
N ALA A 23 -8.79 12.09 11.33
CA ALA A 23 -9.56 12.83 12.33
C ALA A 23 -9.32 12.31 13.75
N ASN A 24 -9.23 11.00 13.91
CA ASN A 24 -8.94 10.33 15.17
C ASN A 24 -7.82 9.32 14.98
N ALA A 25 -6.57 9.74 15.22
CA ALA A 25 -5.41 8.89 15.04
C ALA A 25 -5.49 7.58 15.82
N SER A 26 -6.06 7.55 17.02
CA SER A 26 -6.17 6.32 17.82
C SER A 26 -7.20 5.31 17.29
N ALA A 27 -8.16 5.75 16.47
CA ALA A 27 -9.17 4.89 15.85
C ALA A 27 -8.87 4.58 14.37
N GLU A 28 -8.16 5.48 13.69
CA GLU A 28 -7.92 5.44 12.24
C GLU A 28 -6.49 5.03 11.89
N LEU A 29 -5.59 4.88 12.85
CA LEU A 29 -4.23 4.41 12.62
C LEU A 29 -3.91 3.21 13.49
N GLN A 30 -3.33 2.19 12.86
CA GLN A 30 -2.76 1.04 13.54
C GLN A 30 -1.27 0.99 13.25
N THR A 31 -0.45 0.76 14.27
CA THR A 31 0.99 0.54 14.07
C THR A 31 1.21 -0.74 13.27
N ASP A 32 1.78 -0.59 12.06
CA ASP A 32 2.19 -1.69 11.19
C ASP A 32 3.60 -2.13 11.54
N ARG A 33 4.52 -1.15 11.69
CA ARG A 33 5.91 -1.45 11.98
C ARG A 33 6.63 -0.30 12.69
N VAL A 34 7.49 -0.66 13.65
CA VAL A 34 8.49 0.23 14.23
C VAL A 34 9.88 -0.27 13.84
N ARG A 35 10.75 0.64 13.39
CA ARG A 35 12.17 0.36 13.18
C ARG A 35 13.02 1.43 13.84
N THR A 36 13.98 1.02 14.66
CA THR A 36 14.97 1.91 15.27
C THR A 36 16.34 1.66 14.64
N LEU A 37 17.06 2.74 14.35
CA LEU A 37 18.44 2.76 13.89
C LEU A 37 19.29 3.46 14.94
N ASP A 38 20.56 3.05 15.04
CA ASP A 38 21.56 3.66 15.92
C ASP A 38 21.09 3.71 17.41
N GLU A 39 20.39 2.66 17.85
CA GLU A 39 19.77 2.57 19.18
C GLU A 39 20.78 2.79 20.31
N GLY A 40 20.42 3.60 21.31
CA GLY A 40 21.29 3.93 22.43
C GLY A 40 22.41 4.95 22.11
N THR A 41 22.48 5.46 20.88
CA THR A 41 23.44 6.49 20.49
C THR A 41 22.79 7.88 20.40
N PRO A 42 23.58 8.98 20.43
CA PRO A 42 23.05 10.33 20.17
C PRO A 42 22.38 10.51 18.80
N ASN A 43 22.67 9.61 17.85
CA ASN A 43 22.16 9.63 16.49
C ASN A 43 20.92 8.73 16.28
N GLN A 44 20.36 8.17 17.36
CA GLN A 44 19.20 7.28 17.29
C GLN A 44 18.05 7.92 16.49
N ARG A 45 17.50 7.13 15.56
CA ARG A 45 16.31 7.46 14.77
C ARG A 45 15.33 6.30 14.81
N SER A 46 14.06 6.59 14.97
CA SER A 46 13.00 5.60 14.92
C SER A 46 11.98 5.96 13.87
N PHE A 47 11.46 4.97 13.16
CA PHE A 47 10.49 5.09 12.09
C PHE A 47 9.28 4.24 12.46
N THR A 48 8.16 4.91 12.71
CA THR A 48 6.88 4.26 13.00
C THR A 48 6.00 4.39 11.77
N ARG A 49 5.66 3.27 11.15
CA ARG A 49 4.68 3.18 10.06
C ARG A 49 3.33 2.83 10.63
N PHE A 50 2.35 3.66 10.33
CA PHE A 50 0.95 3.45 10.62
C PHE A 50 0.19 3.04 9.35
N GLN A 51 -0.63 2.01 9.46
CA GLN A 51 -1.63 1.63 8.48
C GLN A 51 -2.92 2.41 8.77
N GLN A 52 -3.46 3.12 7.78
CA GLN A 52 -4.76 3.77 7.92
C GLN A 52 -5.88 2.72 7.95
N LEU A 53 -6.84 2.93 8.85
CA LEU A 53 -8.07 2.18 8.98
C LEU A 53 -9.27 3.06 8.66
N VAL A 54 -10.25 2.50 7.95
CA VAL A 54 -11.60 3.08 7.77
C VAL A 54 -12.60 2.03 8.23
N ASN A 55 -13.41 2.37 9.25
CA ASN A 55 -14.32 1.43 9.92
C ASN A 55 -13.62 0.11 10.36
N GLY A 56 -12.36 0.21 10.79
CA GLY A 56 -11.54 -0.93 11.19
C GLY A 56 -10.92 -1.74 10.03
N LEU A 57 -11.18 -1.38 8.77
CA LEU A 57 -10.59 -2.04 7.61
C LEU A 57 -9.33 -1.29 7.13
N PRO A 58 -8.24 -2.01 6.80
CA PRO A 58 -7.02 -1.39 6.30
C PRO A 58 -7.25 -0.79 4.91
N VAL A 59 -6.85 0.47 4.74
CA VAL A 59 -6.85 1.16 3.45
C VAL A 59 -5.60 0.73 2.67
N PHE A 60 -5.79 0.04 1.54
CA PHE A 60 -4.67 -0.33 0.68
C PHE A 60 -3.93 0.92 0.17
N GLY A 61 -2.61 0.99 0.42
CA GLY A 61 -1.80 2.16 0.10
C GLY A 61 -2.06 3.38 0.99
N GLY A 62 -2.89 3.25 2.03
CA GLY A 62 -3.14 4.26 3.04
C GLY A 62 -2.18 4.09 4.22
N ASP A 63 -1.08 4.84 4.25
CA ASP A 63 -0.12 4.78 5.34
C ASP A 63 0.50 6.14 5.69
N VAL A 64 1.02 6.23 6.91
CA VAL A 64 1.81 7.37 7.39
C VAL A 64 3.05 6.84 8.08
N VAL A 65 4.23 7.37 7.73
CA VAL A 65 5.49 7.11 8.40
C VAL A 65 5.90 8.35 9.17
N VAL A 66 6.09 8.19 10.48
CA VAL A 66 6.62 9.23 11.37
C VAL A 66 8.02 8.85 11.80
N GLN A 67 8.97 9.75 11.56
CA GLN A 67 10.33 9.62 12.05
C GLN A 67 10.51 10.42 13.34
N THR A 68 11.05 9.77 14.37
CA THR A 68 11.38 10.38 15.67
C THR A 68 12.86 10.20 15.99
N ARG A 69 13.35 11.03 16.91
CA ARG A 69 14.67 10.93 17.56
C ARG A 69 14.53 11.25 19.04
N PRO A 70 15.56 11.01 19.88
CA PRO A 70 15.59 11.60 21.21
C PRO A 70 15.40 13.12 21.13
N GLY A 71 14.34 13.63 21.75
CA GLY A 71 13.94 15.03 21.70
C GLY A 71 12.71 15.34 20.84
N GLY A 72 12.18 14.40 20.05
CA GLY A 72 10.87 14.55 19.40
C GLY A 72 10.78 14.04 17.95
N VAL A 73 9.81 14.58 17.23
CA VAL A 73 9.49 14.22 15.84
C VAL A 73 10.39 15.01 14.89
N MET A 74 10.94 14.33 13.89
CA MET A 74 11.76 14.95 12.84
C MET A 74 10.96 15.23 11.57
N MET A 75 10.16 14.26 11.15
CA MET A 75 9.34 14.37 9.95
C MET A 75 8.18 13.38 9.98
N ALA A 76 7.14 13.69 9.22
CA ALA A 76 6.05 12.78 8.92
C ALA A 76 5.72 12.88 7.43
N MET A 77 5.50 11.73 6.79
CA MET A 77 5.13 11.62 5.38
C MET A 77 4.12 10.49 5.23
N GLY A 78 3.19 10.61 4.30
CA GLY A 78 2.21 9.56 4.09
C GLY A 78 1.26 9.86 2.95
N GLN A 79 0.56 8.83 2.53
CA GLN A 79 -0.56 8.92 1.62
C GLN A 79 -1.76 8.30 2.30
N THR A 80 -2.84 9.04 2.43
CA THR A 80 -4.06 8.62 3.12
C THR A 80 -5.26 8.82 2.22
N LEU A 81 -6.31 8.05 2.46
CA LEU A 81 -7.63 8.35 1.93
C LEU A 81 -8.20 9.51 2.75
N PRO A 82 -8.46 10.69 2.15
CA PRO A 82 -9.05 11.81 2.87
C PRO A 82 -10.44 11.44 3.41
N LYS A 83 -10.84 12.09 4.50
CA LYS A 83 -12.12 11.88 5.18
C LYS A 83 -13.29 11.75 4.19
N THR A 84 -13.76 10.52 4.04
CA THR A 84 -14.87 10.16 3.17
C THR A 84 -15.78 9.20 3.91
N THR A 85 -17.09 9.45 3.89
CA THR A 85 -18.07 8.48 4.39
C THR A 85 -18.15 7.33 3.38
N LEU A 86 -17.61 6.17 3.76
CA LEU A 86 -17.61 4.96 2.94
C LEU A 86 -18.43 3.87 3.64
N ASP A 87 -19.41 3.30 2.93
CA ASP A 87 -20.06 2.06 3.37
C ASP A 87 -19.12 0.89 3.11
N THR A 88 -18.66 0.27 4.19
CA THR A 88 -17.73 -0.85 4.17
C THR A 88 -18.44 -2.20 4.29
N THR A 89 -19.77 -2.24 4.21
CA THR A 89 -20.56 -3.47 4.21
C THR A 89 -20.42 -4.21 2.88
N PRO A 90 -19.90 -5.44 2.84
CA PRO A 90 -19.81 -6.20 1.61
C PRO A 90 -21.21 -6.50 1.05
N ARG A 91 -21.44 -6.17 -0.22
CA ARG A 91 -22.69 -6.52 -0.93
C ARG A 91 -22.67 -7.92 -1.54
N ILE A 92 -21.51 -8.58 -1.57
CA ILE A 92 -21.34 -9.94 -2.06
C ILE A 92 -20.58 -10.78 -1.05
N PRO A 93 -20.90 -12.09 -0.92
CA PRO A 93 -20.10 -13.03 -0.16
C PRO A 93 -18.66 -13.12 -0.67
N SER A 94 -17.73 -13.43 0.23
CA SER A 94 -16.31 -13.61 -0.11
C SER A 94 -16.07 -14.74 -1.13
N ALA A 95 -16.91 -15.78 -1.12
CA ALA A 95 -16.85 -16.88 -2.07
C ALA A 95 -17.10 -16.41 -3.52
N ASP A 96 -18.10 -15.54 -3.71
CA ASP A 96 -18.48 -15.01 -5.02
C ASP A 96 -17.44 -14.01 -5.52
N ALA A 97 -16.90 -13.18 -4.63
CA ALA A 97 -15.78 -12.28 -4.94
C ALA A 97 -14.55 -13.06 -5.43
N ARG A 98 -14.20 -14.15 -4.74
CA ARG A 98 -13.09 -15.04 -5.14
C ARG A 98 -13.34 -15.70 -6.48
N HIS A 99 -14.54 -16.24 -6.70
CA HIS A 99 -14.90 -16.87 -7.97
C HIS A 99 -14.78 -15.90 -9.13
N THR A 100 -15.30 -14.68 -8.96
CA THR A 100 -15.22 -13.60 -9.95
C THR A 100 -13.78 -13.22 -10.26
N ALA A 101 -12.94 -13.09 -9.23
CA ALA A 101 -11.51 -12.77 -9.41
C ALA A 101 -10.77 -13.84 -10.21
N LEU A 102 -11.00 -15.13 -9.91
CA LEU A 102 -10.38 -16.24 -10.65
C LEU A 102 -10.80 -16.24 -12.13
N GLN A 103 -12.08 -16.02 -12.41
CA GLN A 103 -12.57 -15.93 -13.79
C GLN A 103 -11.98 -14.74 -14.54
N ALA A 104 -11.84 -13.58 -13.89
CA ALA A 104 -11.24 -12.39 -14.50
C ALA A 104 -9.77 -12.62 -14.87
N THR A 105 -8.98 -13.19 -13.95
CA THR A 105 -7.57 -13.51 -14.20
C THR A 105 -7.42 -14.55 -15.31
N ALA A 106 -8.26 -15.59 -15.33
CA ALA A 106 -8.23 -16.61 -16.36
C ALA A 106 -8.51 -16.04 -17.77
N LYS A 107 -9.47 -15.11 -17.89
CA LYS A 107 -9.75 -14.40 -19.15
C LYS A 107 -8.56 -13.53 -19.59
N HIS A 108 -7.95 -12.81 -18.65
CA HIS A 108 -6.81 -11.94 -18.93
C HIS A 108 -5.60 -12.75 -19.42
N GLU A 109 -5.29 -13.87 -18.77
CA GLU A 109 -4.20 -14.77 -19.19
C GLU A 109 -4.49 -15.44 -20.53
N ALA A 110 -5.73 -15.88 -20.78
CA ALA A 110 -6.11 -16.43 -22.07
C ALA A 110 -5.93 -15.40 -23.21
N PHE A 111 -6.29 -14.13 -22.98
CA PHE A 111 -6.05 -13.06 -23.93
C PHE A 111 -4.56 -12.81 -24.20
N ARG A 112 -3.72 -12.80 -23.15
CA ARG A 112 -2.26 -12.68 -23.33
C ARG A 112 -1.66 -13.86 -24.09
N SER A 113 -2.14 -15.08 -23.83
CA SER A 113 -1.68 -16.31 -24.51
C SER A 113 -2.03 -16.35 -26.00
N ILE A 114 -3.19 -15.82 -26.40
CA ILE A 114 -3.57 -15.72 -27.81
C ILE A 114 -2.68 -14.70 -28.54
N ASN A 115 -2.40 -13.54 -27.92
CA ASN A 115 -1.59 -12.49 -28.54
C ASN A 115 -0.10 -12.86 -28.64
N SER A 116 0.45 -13.64 -27.69
CA SER A 116 1.84 -14.13 -27.80
C SER A 116 2.02 -15.14 -28.94
N ARG A 117 0.96 -15.90 -29.29
CA ARG A 117 0.95 -16.76 -30.49
C ARG A 117 0.88 -15.96 -31.80
N LEU A 118 0.20 -14.81 -31.80
CA LEU A 118 0.10 -13.95 -32.98
C LEU A 118 1.46 -13.31 -33.33
N MET A 119 2.26 -12.90 -32.34
CA MET A 119 3.60 -12.34 -32.57
C MET A 119 4.63 -13.39 -33.07
N ALA A 120 4.51 -14.65 -32.65
CA ALA A 120 5.42 -15.72 -33.11
C ALA A 120 5.17 -16.13 -34.58
N LEU A 121 3.95 -15.96 -35.10
CA LEU A 121 3.58 -16.36 -36.46
C LEU A 121 3.90 -15.30 -37.53
N GLN A 122 4.24 -14.07 -37.14
CA GLN A 122 4.52 -12.98 -38.09
C GLN A 122 5.99 -12.98 -38.59
N HIS A 123 6.91 -13.62 -37.86
CA HIS A 123 8.32 -13.73 -38.24
C HIS A 123 8.66 -14.89 -39.20
N HIS A 124 7.71 -15.79 -39.50
CA HIS A 124 7.96 -16.97 -40.34
C HIS A 124 7.44 -16.88 -41.80
N ARG A 125 6.99 -15.71 -42.26
CA ARG A 125 6.61 -15.50 -43.68
C ARG A 125 7.49 -14.45 -44.36
N CYS A 126 8.78 -14.75 -44.46
CA CYS A 126 9.62 -14.20 -45.52
C CYS A 126 10.76 -15.18 -45.78
N GLY A 127 10.83 -15.72 -47.01
CA GLY A 127 11.97 -16.52 -47.47
C GLY A 127 11.65 -17.94 -47.95
N SER A 128 10.71 -18.11 -48.87
CA SER A 128 10.82 -19.21 -49.85
C SER A 128 10.22 -18.82 -51.19
N THR A 129 10.99 -19.12 -52.25
CA THR A 129 10.74 -18.92 -53.70
C THR A 129 11.04 -17.51 -54.22
N THR A 130 11.93 -17.19 -55.17
CA THR A 130 12.89 -17.91 -56.03
C THR A 130 13.77 -16.83 -56.70
N GLY A 131 15.09 -17.04 -56.86
CA GLY A 131 15.90 -16.35 -57.89
C GLY A 131 17.00 -15.40 -57.39
N ASP A 132 18.23 -15.75 -57.78
CA ASP A 132 19.48 -14.98 -57.80
C ASP A 132 20.25 -14.77 -56.48
N CYS A 133 21.40 -15.47 -56.43
CA CYS A 133 22.45 -15.35 -55.41
C CYS A 133 23.42 -14.20 -55.76
#